data_AF-A0A329BAJ7-F1
#
_entry.id   AF-A0A329BAJ7-F1
#
_cell.length_a   1.000
_cell.length_b   1.000
_cell.length_c   1.000
_cell.angle_alpha   90.00
_cell.angle_beta   90.00
_cell.angle_gamma   90.00
#
_symmetry.space_group_name_H-M   'P 1'
#
loop_
_entity.id
_entity.type
_entity.pdbx_description
1 polymer ?
#
loop_
_entity_poly.entity_id
_entity_poly.type
_entity_poly.pdbx_seq_one_letter_code
_entity_poly.pdbx_strand_id
1 'polypeptide(L)'
;MNEVTESMPREMRTPITEAGSALSCANDFWVELSRDLMTDHPGLDFGEFESPESFFDSNIFGDAWIDPATNGDKSVDEIGLSLDGERDPENAPFALLQVMSTIVAYAVQAMKAEKNNKRDEAWTYASDARYWAGILQAAWGGKKHGTNPAAELARRRHAGNYALVADALKYWREEIDPTISASKAADKLVRVVPLSHKKLAEVIAAEKKKLP
;
A
#
# COMPACT_ATOMS: atom_id res chain seq x y z
N MET A 1 -13.63 2.35 -23.45
CA MET A 1 -13.02 1.18 -24.11
C MET A 1 -11.93 0.70 -23.18
N ASN A 2 -12.07 -0.51 -22.62
CA ASN A 2 -11.01 -1.09 -21.80
C ASN A 2 -9.95 -1.64 -22.75
N GLU A 3 -8.88 -0.88 -23.01
CA GLU A 3 -7.65 -1.48 -23.50
C GLU A 3 -7.20 -2.48 -22.44
N VAL A 4 -7.30 -3.77 -22.78
CA VAL A 4 -6.59 -4.80 -22.03
C VAL A 4 -5.12 -4.48 -22.26
N THR A 5 -4.48 -3.81 -21.30
CA THR A 5 -3.03 -3.66 -21.28
C THR A 5 -2.46 -5.07 -21.30
N GLU A 6 -1.97 -5.49 -22.47
CA GLU A 6 -1.32 -6.79 -22.63
C GLU A 6 -0.20 -6.88 -21.60
N SER A 7 -0.37 -7.76 -20.62
CA SER A 7 0.65 -7.96 -19.61
C SER A 7 1.92 -8.44 -20.30
N MET A 8 3.07 -7.81 -20.02
CA MET A 8 4.33 -8.24 -20.64
C MET A 8 4.57 -9.75 -20.46
N PRO A 9 5.00 -10.42 -21.54
CA PRO A 9 5.41 -11.82 -21.47
C PRO A 9 6.46 -12.05 -20.39
N ARG A 10 6.37 -13.18 -19.69
CA ARG A 10 7.16 -13.43 -18.47
C ARG A 10 8.65 -13.39 -18.74
N GLU A 11 9.07 -13.88 -19.90
CA GLU A 11 10.46 -13.90 -20.36
C GLU A 11 11.07 -12.51 -20.60
N MET A 12 10.23 -11.48 -20.79
CA MET A 12 10.68 -10.10 -20.99
C MET A 12 10.69 -9.28 -19.69
N ARG A 13 10.27 -9.88 -18.57
CA ARG A 13 10.19 -9.16 -17.29
C ARG A 13 11.58 -8.93 -16.72
N THR A 14 11.81 -7.68 -16.38
CA THR A 14 12.99 -7.17 -15.69
C THR A 14 12.54 -6.30 -14.51
N PRO A 15 13.44 -5.99 -13.56
CA PRO A 15 13.12 -5.02 -12.52
C PRO A 15 12.65 -3.68 -13.08
N ILE A 16 13.25 -3.21 -14.18
CA ILE A 16 12.87 -1.95 -14.84
C ILE A 16 11.46 -2.01 -15.39
N THR A 17 11.10 -3.09 -16.07
CA THR A 17 9.78 -3.20 -16.70
C THR A 17 8.66 -3.37 -15.67
N GLU A 18 8.92 -4.06 -14.56
CA GLU A 18 7.98 -4.14 -13.43
C GLU A 18 7.87 -2.80 -12.70
N ALA A 19 8.99 -2.12 -12.42
CA ALA A 19 8.99 -0.77 -11.85
C ALA A 19 8.25 0.23 -12.76
N GLY A 20 8.46 0.14 -14.08
CA GLY A 20 7.75 0.95 -15.08
C GLY A 20 6.24 0.69 -15.05
N SER A 21 5.82 -0.58 -14.94
CA SER A 21 4.39 -0.91 -14.81
C SER A 21 3.76 -0.36 -13.52
N ALA A 22 4.53 -0.29 -12.43
CA ALA A 22 4.11 0.35 -11.19
C ALA A 22 4.04 1.89 -11.32
N LEU A 23 5.01 2.51 -12.01
CA LEU A 23 4.99 3.95 -12.30
C LEU A 23 3.82 4.35 -13.19
N SER A 24 3.49 3.57 -14.22
CA SER A 24 2.32 3.84 -15.05
C SER A 24 1.04 3.88 -14.20
N CYS A 25 0.88 2.95 -13.26
CA CYS A 25 -0.23 2.97 -12.32
C CYS A 25 -0.26 4.24 -11.45
N ALA A 26 0.89 4.71 -10.98
CA ALA A 26 0.98 5.95 -10.19
C ALA A 26 0.64 7.18 -11.04
N ASN A 27 1.12 7.23 -12.28
CA ASN A 27 0.83 8.30 -13.24
C ASN A 27 -0.66 8.33 -13.62
N ASP A 28 -1.25 7.18 -13.95
CA ASP A 28 -2.68 7.09 -14.28
C ASP A 28 -3.55 7.63 -13.15
N PHE A 29 -3.23 7.27 -11.90
CA PHE A 29 -3.90 7.79 -10.71
C PHE A 29 -3.75 9.31 -10.59
N TRP A 30 -2.53 9.85 -10.76
CA TRP A 30 -2.26 11.28 -10.68
C TRP A 30 -3.04 12.06 -11.74
N VAL A 31 -2.93 11.63 -13.00
CA VAL A 31 -3.60 12.26 -14.14
C VAL A 31 -5.12 12.28 -13.94
N GLU A 32 -5.70 11.17 -13.49
CA GLU A 32 -7.14 11.10 -13.20
C GLU A 32 -7.52 12.05 -12.05
N LEU A 33 -6.80 12.00 -10.93
CA LEU A 33 -7.07 12.85 -9.77
C LEU A 33 -6.95 14.35 -10.10
N SER A 34 -5.90 14.74 -10.83
CA SER A 34 -5.68 16.14 -11.23
C SER A 34 -6.76 16.62 -12.19
N ARG A 35 -7.18 15.80 -13.15
CA ARG A 35 -8.25 16.15 -14.09
C ARG A 35 -9.60 16.30 -13.39
N ASP A 36 -9.92 15.42 -12.44
CA ASP A 36 -11.12 15.55 -11.61
C ASP A 36 -11.10 16.90 -10.87
N LEU A 37 -9.97 17.24 -10.23
CA LEU A 37 -9.81 18.50 -9.50
C LEU A 37 -9.97 19.74 -10.40
N MET A 38 -9.39 19.73 -11.60
CA MET A 38 -9.53 20.82 -12.56
C MET A 38 -10.96 21.00 -13.05
N THR A 39 -11.66 19.88 -13.25
CA THR A 39 -13.06 19.88 -13.69
C THR A 39 -13.98 20.44 -12.61
N ASP A 40 -13.71 20.11 -11.35
CA ASP A 40 -14.48 20.60 -10.19
C ASP A 40 -14.21 22.09 -9.89
N HIS A 41 -13.09 22.64 -10.38
CA HIS A 41 -12.68 24.02 -10.14
C HIS A 41 -12.19 24.76 -11.40
N PRO A 42 -13.06 24.98 -12.41
CA PRO A 42 -12.67 25.48 -13.74
C PRO A 42 -12.19 26.94 -13.78
N GLY A 43 -12.27 27.67 -12.67
CA GLY A 43 -11.85 29.08 -12.56
C GLY A 43 -10.53 29.28 -11.83
N LEU A 44 -9.87 28.20 -11.39
CA LEU A 44 -8.55 28.28 -10.76
C LEU A 44 -7.46 28.26 -11.83
N ASP A 45 -6.41 29.04 -11.61
CA ASP A 45 -5.16 28.92 -12.38
C ASP A 45 -4.34 27.77 -11.78
N PHE A 46 -4.12 26.73 -12.60
CA PHE A 46 -3.38 25.55 -12.20
C PHE A 46 -1.89 25.63 -12.58
N GLY A 47 -1.46 26.62 -13.34
CA GLY A 47 -0.06 26.81 -13.74
C GLY A 47 0.57 25.54 -14.32
N GLU A 48 1.69 25.10 -13.74
CA GLU A 48 2.41 23.88 -14.18
C GLU A 48 1.57 22.60 -14.03
N PHE A 49 0.52 22.60 -13.21
CA PHE A 49 -0.38 21.46 -13.08
C PHE A 49 -1.29 21.26 -14.28
N GLU A 50 -1.48 22.26 -15.17
CA GLU A 50 -2.34 22.16 -16.37
C GLU A 50 -1.98 20.99 -17.30
N SER A 51 -0.73 20.52 -17.24
CA SER A 51 -0.32 19.25 -17.84
C SER A 51 0.07 18.25 -16.74
N PRO A 52 -0.90 17.47 -16.21
CA PRO A 52 -0.64 16.51 -15.14
C PRO A 52 0.46 15.52 -15.48
N GLU A 53 0.54 15.06 -16.74
CA GLU A 53 1.57 14.15 -17.22
C GLU A 53 2.96 14.79 -17.14
N SER A 54 3.11 16.02 -17.64
CA SER A 54 4.40 16.72 -17.62
C SER A 54 4.85 17.02 -16.19
N PHE A 55 3.90 17.38 -15.33
CA PHE A 55 4.15 17.60 -13.90
C PHE A 55 4.59 16.31 -13.20
N PHE A 56 3.94 15.18 -13.49
CA PHE A 56 4.33 13.89 -12.94
C PHE A 56 5.77 13.53 -13.34
N ASP A 57 6.09 13.63 -14.63
CA ASP A 57 7.40 13.28 -15.14
C ASP A 57 8.51 14.17 -14.55
N SER A 58 8.27 15.48 -14.45
CA SER A 58 9.30 16.45 -14.06
C SER A 58 9.42 16.60 -12.55
N ASN A 59 8.30 16.73 -11.84
CA ASN A 59 8.26 17.15 -10.44
C ASN A 59 8.00 15.99 -9.47
N ILE A 60 7.39 14.89 -9.91
CA ILE A 60 7.12 13.73 -9.04
C ILE A 60 8.19 12.67 -9.28
N PHE A 61 8.28 12.15 -10.50
CA PHE A 61 9.28 11.16 -10.88
C PHE A 61 10.66 11.79 -10.99
N GLY A 62 10.79 12.93 -11.68
CA GLY A 62 12.07 13.60 -11.91
C GLY A 62 12.79 13.98 -10.62
N ASP A 63 12.08 14.59 -9.68
CA ASP A 63 12.64 14.95 -8.37
C ASP A 63 13.08 13.73 -7.57
N ALA A 64 12.26 12.66 -7.50
CA ALA A 64 12.64 11.41 -6.86
C ALA A 64 13.85 10.74 -7.55
N TRP A 65 13.92 10.83 -8.89
CA TRP A 65 15.05 10.30 -9.65
C TRP A 65 16.36 11.02 -9.31
N ILE A 66 16.33 12.34 -9.21
CA ILE A 66 17.51 13.15 -8.90
C ILE A 66 17.92 13.01 -7.43
N ASP A 67 16.96 12.85 -6.52
CA ASP A 67 17.22 12.76 -5.09
C ASP A 67 17.94 11.45 -4.71
N PRO A 68 19.18 11.51 -4.19
CA PRO A 68 19.89 10.31 -3.71
C PRO A 68 19.27 9.73 -2.43
N ALA A 69 18.47 10.49 -1.69
CA ALA A 69 17.83 10.08 -0.45
C ALA A 69 16.44 9.41 -0.64
N THR A 70 15.98 9.28 -1.89
CA THR A 70 14.71 8.60 -2.20
C THR A 70 14.69 7.19 -1.63
N ASN A 71 13.70 6.93 -0.77
CA ASN A 71 13.60 5.70 0.00
C ASN A 71 12.14 5.29 0.22
N GLY A 72 11.72 4.22 -0.44
CA GLY A 72 10.39 3.66 -0.34
C GLY A 72 10.04 3.17 1.07
N ASP A 73 10.99 2.60 1.82
CA ASP A 73 10.76 2.15 3.20
C ASP A 73 10.38 3.33 4.11
N LYS A 74 11.09 4.46 3.95
CA LYS A 74 10.80 5.68 4.69
C LYS A 74 9.42 6.25 4.30
N SER A 75 9.10 6.25 3.01
CA SER A 75 7.77 6.67 2.53
C SER A 75 6.65 5.80 3.12
N VAL A 76 6.89 4.49 3.29
CA VAL A 76 5.95 3.53 3.91
C VAL A 76 5.62 3.86 5.37
N ASP A 77 6.60 4.36 6.13
CA ASP A 77 6.43 4.81 7.51
C ASP A 77 5.61 6.12 7.58
N GLU A 78 5.75 6.98 6.58
CA GLU A 78 5.08 8.29 6.50
C GLU A 78 3.60 8.21 6.06
N ILE A 79 3.15 7.09 5.47
CA ILE A 79 1.74 6.89 5.05
C ILE A 79 0.77 7.00 6.27
N GLY A 80 1.28 6.80 7.49
CA GLY A 80 0.54 7.07 8.72
C GLY A 80 -0.77 6.26 8.81
N LEU A 81 -0.81 5.07 8.23
CA LEU A 81 -1.91 4.13 8.36
C LEU A 81 -1.82 3.49 9.76
N SER A 82 -2.35 4.18 10.78
CA SER A 82 -2.48 3.59 12.11
C SER A 82 -3.45 2.40 12.07
N LEU A 83 -3.20 1.40 12.91
CA LEU A 83 -3.92 0.13 13.01
C LEU A 83 -5.38 0.30 13.50
N ASP A 84 -5.71 1.50 13.93
CA ASP A 84 -6.80 1.84 14.84
C ASP A 84 -8.10 2.13 14.07
N GLY A 85 -8.02 2.34 12.75
CA GLY A 85 -9.17 2.65 11.90
C GLY A 85 -9.79 4.03 12.13
N GLU A 86 -9.34 4.78 13.13
CA GLU A 86 -9.74 6.17 13.34
C GLU A 86 -8.89 7.08 12.46
N ARG A 87 -9.40 7.39 11.27
CA ARG A 87 -8.92 8.56 10.51
C ARG A 87 -10.09 9.36 9.96
N ASP A 88 -9.89 10.67 10.05
CA ASP A 88 -10.73 11.71 9.48
C ASP A 88 -10.89 11.52 7.96
N PRO A 89 -12.13 11.39 7.45
CA PRO A 89 -12.43 11.27 6.02
C PRO A 89 -11.78 12.35 5.14
N GLU A 90 -11.51 13.54 5.69
CA GLU A 90 -10.88 14.65 4.97
C GLU A 90 -9.40 14.37 4.60
N ASN A 91 -8.74 13.43 5.28
CA ASN A 91 -7.33 13.06 5.02
C ASN A 91 -7.16 11.87 4.05
N ALA A 92 -8.24 11.29 3.52
CA ALA A 92 -8.17 10.14 2.62
C ALA A 92 -7.45 10.41 1.27
N PRO A 93 -7.61 11.57 0.61
CA PRO A 93 -6.86 11.91 -0.60
C PRO A 93 -5.35 12.00 -0.35
N PHE A 94 -4.95 12.51 0.82
CA PHE A 94 -3.55 12.58 1.23
C PHE A 94 -2.93 11.18 1.40
N ALA A 95 -3.69 10.20 1.89
CA ALA A 95 -3.19 8.83 2.03
C ALA A 95 -2.93 8.15 0.67
N LEU A 96 -3.78 8.37 -0.34
CA LEU A 96 -3.56 7.84 -1.69
C LEU A 96 -2.37 8.50 -2.37
N LEU A 97 -2.20 9.82 -2.20
CA LEU A 97 -1.02 10.55 -2.68
C LEU A 97 0.27 10.03 -2.03
N GLN A 98 0.25 9.70 -0.73
CA GLN A 98 1.40 9.09 -0.04
C GLN A 98 1.72 7.68 -0.57
N VAL A 99 0.70 6.87 -0.87
CA VAL A 99 0.89 5.57 -1.52
C VAL A 99 1.48 5.74 -2.92
N MET A 100 1.00 6.71 -3.70
CA MET A 100 1.55 7.05 -5.01
C MET A 100 3.04 7.42 -4.90
N SER A 101 3.41 8.32 -3.98
CA SER A 101 4.80 8.68 -3.73
C SER A 101 5.66 7.49 -3.31
N THR A 102 5.10 6.56 -2.53
CA THR A 102 5.78 5.32 -2.14
C THR A 102 6.07 4.43 -3.34
N ILE A 103 5.13 4.29 -4.28
CA ILE A 103 5.32 3.56 -5.53
C ILE A 103 6.46 4.18 -6.34
N VAL A 104 6.45 5.51 -6.50
CA VAL A 104 7.48 6.25 -7.22
C VAL A 104 8.85 6.02 -6.57
N ALA A 105 8.95 6.11 -5.25
CA ALA A 105 10.19 5.91 -4.52
C ALA A 105 10.77 4.51 -4.73
N TYR A 106 9.97 3.45 -4.58
CA TYR A 106 10.43 2.08 -4.82
C TYR A 106 10.78 1.83 -6.29
N ALA A 107 10.01 2.38 -7.24
CA ALA A 107 10.33 2.23 -8.65
C ALA A 107 11.66 2.91 -9.00
N VAL A 108 11.92 4.10 -8.47
CA VAL A 108 13.21 4.79 -8.62
C VAL A 108 14.34 3.99 -7.97
N GLN A 109 14.14 3.44 -6.77
CA GLN A 109 15.14 2.58 -6.13
C GLN A 109 15.44 1.33 -6.96
N ALA A 110 14.43 0.69 -7.54
CA ALA A 110 14.61 -0.45 -8.44
C ALA A 110 15.45 -0.08 -9.67
N MET A 111 15.13 1.04 -10.31
CA MET A 111 15.85 1.54 -11.48
C MET A 111 17.30 1.93 -11.15
N LYS A 112 17.53 2.59 -10.01
CA LYS A 112 18.88 2.94 -9.52
C LYS A 112 19.69 1.68 -9.17
N ALA A 113 19.08 0.69 -8.52
CA ALA A 113 19.73 -0.56 -8.17
C ALA A 113 20.15 -1.34 -9.42
N GLU A 114 19.27 -1.45 -10.41
CA GLU A 114 19.59 -2.12 -11.69
C GLU A 114 20.72 -1.40 -12.43
N LYS A 115 20.68 -0.06 -12.50
CA LYS A 115 21.76 0.77 -13.09
C LYS A 115 23.12 0.53 -12.42
N ASN A 116 23.12 0.18 -11.14
CA ASN A 116 24.31 -0.14 -10.35
C ASN A 116 24.65 -1.64 -10.33
N ASN A 117 24.07 -2.45 -11.23
CA ASN A 117 24.25 -3.90 -11.33
C ASN A 117 23.85 -4.69 -10.07
N LYS A 118 22.97 -4.13 -9.24
CA LYS A 118 22.45 -4.76 -8.03
C LYS A 118 21.09 -5.42 -8.28
N ARG A 119 21.10 -6.47 -9.12
CA ARG A 119 19.88 -7.04 -9.68
C ARG A 119 18.90 -7.62 -8.64
N ASP A 120 19.41 -8.22 -7.58
CA ASP A 120 18.56 -8.80 -6.51
C ASP A 120 17.86 -7.71 -5.68
N GLU A 121 18.59 -6.62 -5.36
CA GLU A 121 18.00 -5.42 -4.73
C GLU A 121 16.95 -4.80 -5.66
N ALA A 122 17.24 -4.70 -6.96
CA ALA A 122 16.32 -4.14 -7.95
C ALA A 122 14.99 -4.92 -8.02
N TRP A 123 15.06 -6.26 -7.98
CA TRP A 123 13.85 -7.10 -7.95
C TRP A 123 13.04 -6.92 -6.68
N THR A 124 13.70 -6.78 -5.53
CA THR A 124 13.04 -6.50 -4.25
C THR A 124 12.22 -5.21 -4.35
N TYR A 125 12.87 -4.11 -4.73
CA TYR A 125 12.20 -2.82 -4.86
C TYR A 125 11.11 -2.80 -5.94
N ALA A 126 11.32 -3.47 -7.08
CA ALA A 126 10.30 -3.56 -8.13
C ALA A 126 9.05 -4.33 -7.63
N SER A 127 9.24 -5.39 -6.86
CA SER A 127 8.15 -6.14 -6.23
C SER A 127 7.37 -5.27 -5.25
N ASP A 128 8.06 -4.48 -4.42
CA ASP A 128 7.42 -3.56 -3.47
C ASP A 128 6.64 -2.45 -4.18
N ALA A 129 7.19 -1.88 -5.26
CA ALA A 129 6.47 -0.92 -6.09
C ALA A 129 5.18 -1.52 -6.67
N ARG A 130 5.22 -2.75 -7.19
CA ARG A 130 4.06 -3.47 -7.72
C ARG A 130 3.03 -3.79 -6.65
N TYR A 131 3.46 -4.16 -5.44
CA TYR A 131 2.59 -4.38 -4.30
C TYR A 131 1.80 -3.11 -3.96
N TRP A 132 2.48 -1.97 -3.83
CA TRP A 132 1.82 -0.70 -3.54
C TRP A 132 0.94 -0.21 -4.68
N ALA A 133 1.32 -0.45 -5.94
CA ALA A 133 0.49 -0.16 -7.10
C ALA A 133 -0.83 -0.95 -7.08
N GLY A 134 -0.78 -2.24 -6.71
CA GLY A 134 -1.99 -3.05 -6.55
C GLY A 134 -2.91 -2.55 -5.44
N ILE A 135 -2.32 -2.05 -4.34
CA ILE A 135 -3.07 -1.40 -3.25
C ILE A 135 -3.74 -0.10 -3.74
N LEU A 136 -3.00 0.76 -4.44
CA LEU A 136 -3.50 2.03 -4.99
C LEU A 136 -4.65 1.81 -5.97
N GLN A 137 -4.47 0.95 -6.97
CA GLN A 137 -5.50 0.62 -7.96
C GLN A 137 -6.79 0.14 -7.31
N ALA A 138 -6.67 -0.70 -6.30
CA ALA A 138 -7.84 -1.23 -5.64
C ALA A 138 -8.58 -0.19 -4.79
N ALA A 139 -7.85 0.64 -4.04
CA ALA A 139 -8.45 1.70 -3.23
C ALA A 139 -9.07 2.81 -4.09
N TRP A 140 -8.39 3.20 -5.17
CA TRP A 140 -8.89 4.19 -6.12
C TRP A 140 -10.07 3.66 -6.94
N GLY A 141 -10.00 2.42 -7.44
CA GLY A 141 -11.13 1.75 -8.07
C GLY A 141 -12.33 1.59 -7.14
N GLY A 142 -12.10 1.35 -5.84
CA GLY A 142 -13.13 1.32 -4.82
C GLY A 142 -13.86 2.66 -4.60
N LYS A 143 -13.16 3.80 -4.77
CA LYS A 143 -13.78 5.15 -4.70
C LYS A 143 -14.92 5.28 -5.70
N LYS A 144 -14.75 4.75 -6.92
CA LYS A 144 -15.77 4.76 -7.98
C LYS A 144 -17.05 3.99 -7.59
N HIS A 145 -16.96 3.12 -6.59
CA HIS A 145 -18.07 2.33 -6.04
C HIS A 145 -18.57 2.81 -4.67
N GLY A 146 -18.15 4.00 -4.22
CA GLY A 146 -18.62 4.60 -2.97
C GLY A 146 -17.96 4.06 -1.69
N THR A 147 -16.83 3.34 -1.80
CA THR A 147 -16.05 2.90 -0.62
C THR A 147 -15.00 3.93 -0.23
N ASN A 148 -14.75 4.10 1.08
CA ASN A 148 -13.70 4.99 1.59
C ASN A 148 -12.31 4.43 1.23
N PRO A 149 -11.53 5.10 0.35
CA PRO A 149 -10.25 4.58 -0.10
C PRO A 149 -9.24 4.38 1.01
N ALA A 150 -9.21 5.25 2.02
CA ALA A 150 -8.28 5.13 3.15
C ALA A 150 -8.57 3.90 4.01
N ALA A 151 -9.85 3.60 4.25
CA ALA A 151 -10.26 2.39 4.97
C ALA A 151 -9.88 1.13 4.16
N GLU A 152 -10.03 1.16 2.84
CA GLU A 152 -9.63 0.06 1.96
C GLU A 152 -8.10 -0.11 1.91
N LEU A 153 -7.34 0.98 1.87
CA LEU A 153 -5.87 0.97 1.96
C LEU A 153 -5.40 0.30 3.25
N ALA A 154 -5.95 0.72 4.40
CA ALA A 154 -5.64 0.14 5.71
C ALA A 154 -6.01 -1.36 5.75
N ARG A 155 -7.21 -1.71 5.27
CA ARG A 155 -7.66 -3.11 5.20
C ARG A 155 -6.72 -3.97 4.37
N ARG A 156 -6.25 -3.48 3.21
CA ARG A 156 -5.39 -4.25 2.30
C ARG A 156 -3.95 -4.37 2.79
N ARG A 157 -3.37 -3.27 3.29
CA ARG A 157 -2.03 -3.31 3.92
C ARG A 157 -1.98 -4.32 5.07
N HIS A 158 -3.09 -4.47 5.79
CA HIS A 158 -3.19 -5.38 6.92
C HIS A 158 -3.97 -6.66 6.64
N ALA A 159 -4.37 -6.96 5.39
CA ALA A 159 -5.18 -8.13 5.08
C ALA A 159 -4.51 -9.44 5.52
N GLY A 160 -3.18 -9.54 5.33
CA GLY A 160 -2.39 -10.66 5.81
C GLY A 160 -2.39 -10.77 7.34
N ASN A 161 -2.21 -9.66 8.05
CA ASN A 161 -2.27 -9.65 9.51
C ASN A 161 -3.67 -9.95 10.05
N TYR A 162 -4.74 -9.46 9.40
CA TYR A 162 -6.12 -9.76 9.79
C TYR A 162 -6.48 -11.22 9.55
N ALA A 163 -6.04 -11.82 8.44
CA ALA A 163 -6.23 -13.25 8.18
C ALA A 163 -5.53 -14.10 9.25
N LEU A 164 -4.27 -13.78 9.57
CA LEU A 164 -3.53 -14.48 10.63
C LEU A 164 -4.18 -14.32 12.01
N VAL A 165 -4.72 -13.13 12.31
CA VAL A 165 -5.48 -12.88 13.55
C VAL A 165 -6.79 -13.67 13.55
N ALA A 166 -7.50 -13.74 12.43
CA ALA A 166 -8.73 -14.52 12.30
C ALA A 166 -8.47 -16.02 12.49
N ASP A 167 -7.41 -16.55 11.88
CA ASP A 167 -6.99 -17.95 12.06
C ASP A 167 -6.58 -18.23 13.51
N ALA A 168 -5.87 -17.29 14.14
CA ALA A 168 -5.51 -17.40 15.56
C ALA A 168 -6.75 -17.43 16.47
N LEU A 169 -7.74 -16.58 16.21
CA LEU A 169 -8.98 -16.53 16.97
C LEU A 169 -9.86 -17.75 16.73
N LYS A 170 -9.90 -18.26 15.49
CA LYS A 170 -10.60 -19.50 15.15
C LYS A 170 -10.00 -20.68 15.92
N TYR A 171 -8.68 -20.86 15.82
CA TYR A 171 -7.97 -21.93 16.53
C TYR A 171 -8.15 -21.80 18.04
N TRP A 172 -8.13 -20.58 18.59
CA TRP A 172 -8.38 -20.37 20.00
C TRP A 172 -9.78 -20.82 20.44
N ARG A 173 -10.83 -20.49 19.67
CA ARG A 173 -12.21 -20.88 19.99
C ARG A 173 -12.46 -22.39 19.87
N GLU A 174 -11.77 -23.04 18.93
CA GLU A 174 -11.98 -24.47 18.62
C GLU A 174 -11.13 -25.39 19.51
N GLU A 175 -9.87 -25.03 19.77
CA GLU A 175 -8.87 -25.95 20.31
C GLU A 175 -8.29 -25.52 21.68
N ILE A 176 -8.61 -24.32 22.16
CA ILE A 176 -8.04 -23.78 23.40
C ILE A 176 -9.15 -23.49 24.42
N ASP A 177 -9.00 -24.06 25.61
CA ASP A 177 -9.89 -23.80 26.74
C ASP A 177 -10.01 -22.29 27.01
N PRO A 178 -11.23 -21.70 26.92
CA PRO A 178 -11.45 -20.27 27.10
C PRO A 178 -11.21 -19.79 28.53
N THR A 179 -11.04 -20.67 29.52
CA THR A 179 -10.78 -20.29 30.92
C THR A 179 -9.32 -19.88 31.17
N ILE A 180 -8.38 -20.29 30.31
CA ILE A 180 -6.96 -19.98 30.52
C ILE A 180 -6.63 -18.51 30.25
N SER A 181 -5.59 -17.96 30.88
CA SER A 181 -5.21 -16.56 30.68
C SER A 181 -4.82 -16.27 29.22
N ALA A 182 -5.05 -15.03 28.76
CA ALA A 182 -4.71 -14.62 27.39
C ALA A 182 -3.22 -14.84 27.07
N SER A 183 -2.33 -14.66 28.05
CA SER A 183 -0.89 -14.96 27.92
C SER A 183 -0.62 -16.46 27.69
N LYS A 184 -1.27 -17.36 28.45
CA LYS A 184 -1.13 -18.82 28.26
C LYS A 184 -1.76 -19.30 26.94
N ALA A 185 -2.82 -18.66 26.48
CA ALA A 185 -3.39 -18.94 25.17
C ALA A 185 -2.45 -18.47 24.05
N ALA A 186 -1.79 -17.32 24.21
CA ALA A 186 -0.79 -16.83 23.28
C ALA A 186 0.42 -17.78 23.16
N ASP A 187 0.92 -18.36 24.27
CA ASP A 187 2.01 -19.35 24.24
C ASP A 187 1.71 -20.55 23.33
N LYS A 188 0.44 -20.99 23.30
CA LYS A 188 -0.02 -22.08 22.43
C LYS A 188 -0.12 -21.62 20.98
N LEU A 189 -0.63 -20.41 20.74
CA LEU A 189 -0.87 -19.86 19.40
C LEU A 189 0.39 -19.42 18.67
N VAL A 190 1.46 -19.03 19.38
CA VAL A 190 2.76 -18.68 18.76
C VAL A 190 3.33 -19.85 17.94
N ARG A 191 2.92 -21.10 18.24
CA ARG A 191 3.33 -22.30 17.48
C ARG A 191 2.45 -22.60 16.26
N VAL A 192 1.30 -21.93 16.15
CA VAL A 192 0.28 -22.19 15.14
C VAL A 192 0.28 -21.09 14.08
N VAL A 193 0.46 -19.84 14.50
CA VAL A 193 0.47 -18.67 13.62
C VAL A 193 1.74 -17.84 13.81
N PRO A 194 2.34 -17.29 12.74
CA PRO A 194 3.54 -16.47 12.81
C PRO A 194 3.24 -15.03 13.29
N LEU A 195 2.60 -14.89 14.45
CA LEU A 195 2.33 -13.61 15.11
C LEU A 195 3.11 -13.49 16.42
N SER A 196 3.43 -12.27 16.82
CA SER A 196 4.13 -12.03 18.08
C SER A 196 3.25 -12.39 19.28
N HIS A 197 3.87 -12.92 20.34
CA HIS A 197 3.19 -13.27 21.59
C HIS A 197 2.36 -12.10 22.14
N LYS A 198 2.95 -10.91 22.14
CA LYS A 198 2.29 -9.66 22.57
C LYS A 198 0.99 -9.43 21.80
N LYS A 199 1.03 -9.51 20.46
CA LYS A 199 -0.14 -9.27 19.62
C LYS A 199 -1.23 -10.32 19.83
N LEU A 200 -0.84 -11.58 19.99
CA LEU A 200 -1.76 -12.69 20.27
C LEU A 200 -2.46 -12.50 21.63
N ALA A 201 -1.71 -12.13 22.67
CA ALA A 201 -2.26 -11.88 23.99
C ALA A 201 -3.25 -10.69 24.00
N GLU A 202 -2.92 -9.60 23.31
CA GLU A 202 -3.81 -8.44 23.14
C GLU A 202 -5.12 -8.82 22.45
N VAL A 203 -5.03 -9.55 21.33
CA VAL A 203 -6.19 -9.98 20.54
C VAL A 203 -7.11 -10.90 21.35
N ILE A 204 -6.57 -11.89 22.06
CA ILE A 204 -7.35 -12.81 22.89
C ILE A 204 -7.99 -12.07 24.07
N ALA A 205 -7.26 -11.13 24.69
CA ALA A 205 -7.81 -10.32 25.79
C ALA A 205 -8.98 -9.44 25.31
N ALA A 206 -8.88 -8.85 24.13
CA ALA A 206 -9.96 -8.09 23.51
C ALA A 206 -11.16 -8.99 23.18
N GLU A 207 -10.92 -10.20 22.69
CA GLU A 207 -11.99 -11.15 22.35
C GLU A 207 -12.69 -11.70 23.59
N LYS A 208 -11.95 -11.99 24.66
CA LYS A 208 -12.51 -12.40 25.96
C LYS A 208 -13.41 -11.35 26.59
N LYS A 209 -13.13 -10.06 26.37
CA LYS A 209 -13.98 -8.96 26.85
C LYS A 209 -15.33 -8.87 26.11
N LYS A 210 -15.44 -9.49 24.93
CA LYS A 210 -16.68 -9.54 24.13
C LYS A 210 -17.53 -10.76 24.43
N LEU A 211 -16.97 -11.78 25.08
CA LEU A 211 -17.71 -12.94 25.55
C LEU A 211 -18.51 -12.51 26.81
N PRO A 212 -19.83 -12.76 26.85
CA PRO A 212 -20.68 -12.42 27.99
C PRO A 212 -20.32 -13.20 29.26
#